data_AF-A0A7Y5U0M6-F1
#
_entry.id   AF-A0A7Y5U0M6-F1
#
_cell.length_a   1.000
_cell.length_b   1.000
_cell.length_c   1.000
_cell.angle_alpha   90.00
_cell.angle_beta   90.00
_cell.angle_gamma   90.00
#
_symmetry.space_group_name_H-M   'P 1'
#
loop_
_entity.id
_entity.type
_entity.pdbx_description
1 polymer ?
#
loop_
_entity_poly.entity_id
_entity_poly.type
_entity_poly.pdbx_seq_one_letter_code
_entity_poly.pdbx_strand_id
1 'polypeptide(L)'
;MAEVLVEFSDSVQSPDGKRYKARACGGEMPDGMWQGWIEFLPRDGGEPLRSARETTQPNRTDTIYWATGLTPIYLEGSLHRTLNPLVRPLAREIAPPVFDGPAANVTHVDPAADSILNPFSVYRKGERLLRRQLGALSRWHLVNIIRSHRLTDADDAALNAATPAALIDLIVDAVKAVEAGASRSL
;
A
#
# COMPACT_ATOMS: atom_id res chain seq x y z
N MET A 1 -21.60 -37.88 -6.41
CA MET A 1 -20.85 -38.95 -5.71
C MET A 1 -19.36 -38.72 -5.95
N ALA A 2 -18.50 -39.02 -4.97
CA ALA A 2 -17.06 -38.92 -5.14
C ALA A 2 -16.49 -40.15 -5.85
N GLU A 3 -15.47 -39.97 -6.68
CA GLU A 3 -14.75 -41.04 -7.36
C GLU A 3 -13.26 -40.71 -7.53
N VAL A 4 -12.45 -41.76 -7.73
CA VAL A 4 -11.04 -41.63 -8.09
C VAL A 4 -10.94 -41.44 -9.60
N LEU A 5 -10.38 -40.32 -10.02
CA LEU A 5 -10.21 -39.96 -11.44
C LEU A 5 -8.86 -40.46 -11.98
N VAL A 6 -7.79 -40.28 -11.19
CA VAL A 6 -6.43 -40.72 -11.53
C VAL A 6 -5.75 -41.23 -10.27
N GLU A 7 -5.05 -42.36 -10.37
CA GLU A 7 -4.14 -42.85 -9.35
C GLU A 7 -2.70 -42.75 -9.86
N PHE A 8 -1.83 -42.12 -9.08
CA PHE A 8 -0.43 -41.92 -9.45
C PHE A 8 0.42 -43.11 -9.01
N SER A 9 1.34 -43.53 -9.88
CA SER A 9 2.24 -44.66 -9.61
C SER A 9 3.40 -44.27 -8.70
N ASP A 10 3.94 -43.07 -8.90
CA ASP A 10 5.04 -42.53 -8.13
C ASP A 10 4.60 -42.17 -6.71
N SER A 11 5.47 -42.45 -5.73
CA SER A 11 5.22 -42.05 -4.36
C SER A 11 5.60 -40.59 -4.13
N VAL A 12 4.72 -39.86 -3.46
CA VAL A 12 4.98 -38.49 -2.98
C VAL A 12 5.58 -38.60 -1.58
N GLN A 13 6.63 -37.82 -1.29
CA GLN A 13 7.28 -37.82 0.02
C GLN A 13 6.97 -36.53 0.78
N SER A 14 6.67 -36.66 2.08
CA SER A 14 6.54 -35.51 2.98
C SER A 14 7.90 -35.06 3.52
N PRO A 15 8.01 -33.85 4.11
CA PRO A 15 9.27 -33.37 4.69
C PRO A 15 9.83 -34.24 5.82
N ASP A 16 8.97 -34.95 6.56
CA ASP A 16 9.37 -35.92 7.59
C ASP A 16 9.76 -37.30 7.02
N GLY A 17 9.81 -37.43 5.68
CA GLY A 17 10.29 -38.61 4.98
C GLY A 17 9.24 -39.69 4.72
N LYS A 18 8.00 -39.53 5.20
CA LYS A 18 6.91 -40.49 4.96
C LYS A 18 6.49 -40.49 3.49
N ARG A 19 6.13 -41.68 2.99
CA ARG A 19 5.74 -41.87 1.59
C ARG A 19 4.25 -42.11 1.47
N TYR A 20 3.66 -41.43 0.50
CA TYR A 20 2.24 -41.49 0.19
C TYR A 20 2.03 -41.93 -1.24
N LYS A 21 0.94 -42.67 -1.49
CA LYS A 21 0.37 -42.85 -2.82
C LYS A 21 -0.67 -41.76 -3.04
N ALA A 22 -0.56 -41.02 -4.13
CA ALA A 22 -1.51 -39.95 -4.45
C ALA A 22 -2.66 -40.47 -5.33
N ARG A 23 -3.86 -39.94 -5.11
CA ARG A 23 -5.03 -40.11 -5.98
C ARG A 23 -5.69 -38.76 -6.21
N ALA A 24 -5.93 -38.40 -7.46
CA ALA A 24 -6.80 -37.30 -7.79
C ALA A 24 -8.25 -37.80 -7.76
N CYS A 25 -9.07 -37.20 -6.92
CA CYS A 25 -10.47 -37.52 -6.74
C CYS A 25 -11.33 -36.36 -7.20
N GLY A 26 -12.57 -36.67 -7.61
CA GLY A 26 -13.53 -35.66 -7.98
C GLY A 26 -14.95 -36.06 -7.60
N GLY A 27 -15.84 -35.06 -7.55
CA GLY A 27 -17.25 -35.30 -7.33
C GLY A 27 -18.10 -34.10 -7.72
N GLU A 28 -19.32 -34.39 -8.16
CA GLU A 28 -20.33 -33.39 -8.49
C GLU A 28 -20.86 -32.70 -7.22
N MET A 29 -20.99 -31.37 -7.29
CA MET A 29 -21.55 -30.49 -6.28
C MET A 29 -23.04 -30.22 -6.57
N PRO A 30 -23.82 -29.71 -5.59
CA PRO A 30 -25.26 -29.46 -5.77
C PRO A 30 -25.64 -28.50 -6.91
N ASP A 31 -24.70 -27.65 -7.34
CA ASP A 31 -24.87 -26.70 -8.46
C ASP A 31 -24.52 -27.30 -9.83
N GLY A 32 -24.22 -28.61 -9.90
CA GLY A 32 -23.84 -29.31 -11.13
C GLY A 32 -22.37 -29.12 -11.52
N MET A 33 -21.63 -28.25 -10.82
CA MET A 33 -20.19 -28.11 -11.00
C MET A 33 -19.46 -29.31 -10.36
N TRP A 34 -18.24 -29.56 -10.80
CA TRP A 34 -17.37 -30.59 -10.24
C TRP A 34 -16.27 -29.98 -9.39
N GLN A 35 -15.98 -30.61 -8.26
CA GLN A 35 -14.81 -30.30 -7.43
C GLN A 35 -13.75 -31.39 -7.58
N GLY A 36 -12.48 -30.99 -7.54
CA GLY A 36 -11.32 -31.89 -7.49
C GLY A 36 -10.49 -31.70 -6.22
N TRP A 37 -9.99 -32.78 -5.64
CA TRP A 37 -9.03 -32.80 -4.53
C TRP A 37 -8.05 -33.96 -4.70
N ILE A 38 -7.01 -33.99 -3.86
CA ILE A 38 -6.02 -35.06 -3.86
C ILE A 38 -6.10 -35.82 -2.54
N GLU A 39 -6.14 -37.14 -2.61
CA GLU A 39 -5.97 -38.04 -1.47
C GLU A 39 -4.54 -38.57 -1.42
N PHE A 40 -3.97 -38.64 -0.21
CA PHE A 40 -2.65 -39.17 0.06
C PHE A 40 -2.78 -40.35 1.01
N LEU A 41 -2.56 -41.56 0.48
CA LEU A 41 -2.63 -42.80 1.24
C LEU A 41 -1.23 -43.17 1.76
N PRO A 42 -1.01 -43.25 3.08
CA PRO A 42 0.29 -43.63 3.65
C PRO A 42 0.68 -45.05 3.19
N ARG A 43 1.93 -45.23 2.73
CA ARG A 43 2.42 -46.56 2.34
C ARG A 43 2.66 -47.49 3.53
N ASP A 44 3.04 -46.93 4.68
CA ASP A 44 3.36 -47.69 5.89
C ASP A 44 2.13 -47.91 6.79
N GLY A 45 0.92 -47.64 6.28
CA GLY A 45 -0.32 -47.64 7.04
C GLY A 45 -0.58 -46.32 7.78
N GLY A 46 -1.82 -46.12 8.20
CA GLY A 46 -2.27 -44.89 8.88
C GLY A 46 -3.50 -44.27 8.23
N GLU A 47 -3.90 -43.11 8.75
CA GLU A 47 -5.06 -42.37 8.25
C GLU A 47 -4.75 -41.70 6.90
N PRO A 48 -5.58 -41.92 5.86
CA PRO A 48 -5.47 -41.17 4.61
C PRO A 48 -5.66 -39.68 4.82
N LEU A 49 -4.85 -38.88 4.15
CA LEU A 49 -5.01 -37.43 4.12
C LEU A 49 -5.76 -37.02 2.85
N ARG A 50 -6.46 -35.90 2.92
CA ARG A 50 -7.05 -35.27 1.73
C ARG A 50 -6.76 -33.78 1.74
N SER A 51 -6.44 -33.24 0.58
CA SER A 51 -6.27 -31.81 0.39
C SER A 51 -7.62 -31.09 0.55
N ALA A 52 -7.54 -29.76 0.67
CA ALA A 52 -8.69 -28.92 0.35
C ALA A 52 -9.08 -29.08 -1.14
N ARG A 53 -10.18 -28.44 -1.56
CA ARG A 53 -10.56 -28.38 -2.97
C ARG A 53 -9.45 -27.67 -3.77
N GLU A 54 -8.87 -28.37 -4.74
CA GLU A 54 -7.81 -27.88 -5.62
C GLU A 54 -8.37 -27.21 -6.88
N THR A 55 -9.54 -27.67 -7.35
CA THR A 55 -10.19 -27.09 -8.53
C THR A 55 -11.71 -27.15 -8.43
N THR A 56 -12.37 -26.23 -9.13
CA THR A 56 -13.78 -26.32 -9.53
C THR A 56 -13.83 -26.33 -11.05
N GLN A 57 -14.56 -27.27 -11.64
CA GLN A 57 -14.67 -27.51 -13.08
C GLN A 57 -16.14 -27.60 -13.48
N PRO A 58 -16.52 -27.28 -14.72
CA PRO A 58 -17.94 -27.28 -15.11
C PRO A 58 -18.53 -28.67 -15.28
N ASN A 59 -17.71 -29.72 -15.42
CA ASN A 59 -18.16 -31.10 -15.56
C ASN A 59 -17.05 -32.11 -15.19
N ARG A 60 -17.41 -33.40 -15.21
CA ARG A 60 -16.52 -34.52 -14.94
C ARG A 60 -15.32 -34.60 -15.90
N THR A 61 -15.55 -34.40 -17.19
CA THR A 61 -14.51 -34.51 -18.23
C THR A 61 -13.38 -33.50 -18.00
N ASP A 62 -13.73 -32.26 -17.69
CA ASP A 62 -12.75 -31.21 -17.38
C ASP A 62 -12.02 -31.49 -16.06
N THR A 63 -12.68 -32.14 -15.10
CA THR A 63 -12.04 -32.59 -13.86
C THR A 63 -11.05 -33.73 -14.11
N ILE A 64 -11.33 -34.64 -15.05
CA ILE A 64 -10.37 -35.67 -15.48
C ILE A 64 -9.16 -35.03 -16.16
N TYR A 65 -9.40 -34.05 -17.04
CA TYR A 65 -8.31 -33.33 -17.71
C TYR A 65 -7.39 -32.62 -16.71
N TRP A 66 -7.98 -31.99 -15.67
CA TRP A 66 -7.19 -31.47 -14.54
C TRP A 66 -6.39 -32.57 -13.85
N ALA A 67 -7.03 -33.70 -13.52
CA ALA A 67 -6.40 -34.80 -12.78
C ALA A 67 -5.22 -35.42 -13.54
N THR A 68 -5.32 -35.57 -14.87
CA THR A 68 -4.23 -36.10 -15.70
C THR A 68 -3.09 -35.10 -15.92
N GLY A 69 -3.34 -33.80 -15.76
CA GLY A 69 -2.34 -32.75 -15.87
C GLY A 69 -1.49 -32.53 -14.60
N LEU A 70 -1.76 -33.24 -13.51
CA LEU A 70 -1.02 -33.06 -12.25
C LEU A 70 0.40 -33.63 -12.33
N THR A 71 1.38 -32.80 -11.97
CA THR A 71 2.80 -33.17 -11.98
C THR A 71 3.29 -33.60 -10.59
N PRO A 72 4.40 -34.36 -10.50
CA PRO A 72 4.98 -34.74 -9.20
C PRO A 72 5.22 -33.56 -8.26
N ILE A 73 5.77 -32.44 -8.78
CA ILE A 73 6.03 -31.22 -7.99
C ILE A 73 4.72 -30.64 -7.43
N TYR A 74 3.63 -30.68 -8.21
CA TYR A 74 2.33 -30.22 -7.74
C TYR A 74 1.81 -31.10 -6.60
N LEU A 75 1.95 -32.42 -6.73
CA LEU A 75 1.52 -33.39 -5.70
C LEU A 75 2.31 -33.19 -4.40
N GLU A 76 3.62 -32.98 -4.47
CA GLU A 76 4.48 -32.64 -3.32
C GLU A 76 4.03 -31.34 -2.64
N GLY A 77 3.78 -30.30 -3.44
CA GLY A 77 3.28 -29.02 -2.94
C GLY A 77 1.90 -29.13 -2.29
N SER A 78 0.99 -29.92 -2.85
CA SER A 78 -0.34 -30.18 -2.26
C SER A 78 -0.25 -30.98 -0.96
N LEU A 79 0.61 -32.01 -0.89
CA LEU A 79 0.88 -32.75 0.35
C LEU A 79 1.40 -31.83 1.44
N HIS A 80 2.35 -30.95 1.11
CA HIS A 80 2.90 -29.99 2.05
C HIS A 80 1.82 -29.07 2.64
N ARG A 81 0.91 -28.53 1.80
CA ARG A 81 -0.23 -27.71 2.28
C ARG A 81 -1.24 -28.51 3.10
N THR A 82 -1.42 -29.78 2.78
CA THR A 82 -2.33 -30.68 3.51
C THR A 82 -1.82 -30.97 4.91
N LEU A 83 -0.51 -31.19 5.06
CA LEU A 83 0.14 -31.41 6.35
C LEU A 83 0.29 -30.11 7.17
N ASN A 84 0.36 -28.97 6.50
CA ASN A 84 0.53 -27.65 7.12
C ASN A 84 -0.65 -26.74 6.75
N PRO A 85 -1.87 -27.03 7.23
CA PRO A 85 -3.02 -26.20 6.94
C PRO A 85 -2.75 -24.79 7.45
N LEU A 86 -2.85 -23.79 6.57
CA LEU A 86 -2.78 -22.40 6.97
C LEU A 86 -3.93 -22.14 7.94
N VAL A 87 -3.61 -22.02 9.22
CA VAL A 87 -4.53 -21.47 10.20
C VAL A 87 -4.71 -20.02 9.79
N ARG A 88 -5.73 -19.71 8.98
CA ARG A 88 -6.20 -18.33 8.86
C ARG A 88 -6.60 -17.95 10.29
N PRO A 89 -5.95 -16.95 10.92
CA PRO A 89 -6.57 -16.33 12.06
C PRO A 89 -7.96 -15.93 11.59
N LEU A 90 -9.02 -16.42 12.25
CA LEU A 90 -10.36 -15.87 12.06
C LEU A 90 -10.16 -14.36 12.12
N ALA A 91 -10.46 -13.66 11.02
CA ALA A 91 -10.38 -12.22 11.01
C ALA A 91 -11.19 -11.78 12.22
N ARG A 92 -10.50 -11.26 13.25
CA ARG A 92 -11.16 -10.83 14.47
C ARG A 92 -12.23 -9.87 14.00
N GLU A 93 -13.48 -10.15 14.37
CA GLU A 93 -14.64 -9.37 13.97
C GLU A 93 -14.27 -7.90 14.10
N ILE A 94 -14.09 -7.24 12.95
CA ILE A 94 -13.59 -5.88 12.91
C ILE A 94 -14.73 -5.08 13.53
N ALA A 95 -14.52 -4.61 14.77
CA ALA A 95 -15.48 -3.73 15.41
C ALA A 95 -15.83 -2.62 14.41
N PRO A 96 -17.11 -2.20 14.33
CA PRO A 96 -17.49 -1.11 13.44
C PRO A 96 -16.55 0.08 13.69
N PRO A 97 -16.23 0.86 12.64
CA PRO A 97 -15.40 2.04 12.78
C PRO A 97 -15.89 2.88 13.97
N VAL A 98 -14.98 3.26 14.86
CA VAL A 98 -15.29 4.14 16.00
C VAL A 98 -15.80 5.51 15.53
N PHE A 99 -15.53 5.85 14.27
CA PHE A 99 -15.91 7.11 13.64
C PHE A 99 -16.79 6.85 12.41
N ASP A 100 -17.88 7.59 12.27
CA ASP A 100 -18.83 7.50 11.14
C ASP A 100 -18.31 8.13 9.84
N GLY A 101 -17.09 8.66 9.86
CA GLY A 101 -16.48 9.33 8.72
C GLY A 101 -15.00 9.64 8.95
N PRO A 102 -14.29 10.09 7.91
CA PRO A 102 -12.91 10.54 8.05
C PRO A 102 -12.84 11.71 9.04
N ALA A 103 -11.67 11.88 9.66
CA ALA A 103 -11.41 13.07 10.49
C ALA A 103 -11.79 14.34 9.72
N ALA A 104 -12.38 15.31 10.41
CA ALA A 104 -12.70 16.60 9.80
C ALA A 104 -11.43 17.14 9.10
N ASN A 105 -11.59 17.58 7.85
CA ASN A 105 -10.51 18.27 7.15
C ASN A 105 -10.10 19.46 8.02
N VAL A 106 -8.91 19.40 8.59
CA VAL A 106 -8.32 20.51 9.32
C VAL A 106 -8.01 21.59 8.29
N THR A 107 -8.96 22.51 8.08
CA THR A 107 -8.77 23.70 7.25
C THR A 107 -8.05 24.82 7.99
N HIS A 108 -7.52 24.53 9.19
CA HIS A 108 -6.54 25.41 9.81
C HIS A 108 -5.15 25.08 9.28
N VAL A 109 -4.89 25.58 8.08
CA VAL A 109 -3.52 25.98 7.73
C VAL A 109 -3.21 27.13 8.67
N ASP A 110 -2.47 26.85 9.75
CA ASP A 110 -1.80 27.89 10.48
C ASP A 110 -0.85 28.57 9.48
N PRO A 111 -1.08 29.83 9.07
CA PRO A 111 -0.26 30.48 8.04
C PRO A 111 1.22 30.59 8.47
N ALA A 112 1.50 30.40 9.76
CA ALA A 112 2.85 30.40 10.32
C ALA A 112 3.66 29.14 9.96
N ALA A 113 3.03 28.01 9.61
CA ALA A 113 3.74 26.73 9.48
C ALA A 113 4.26 26.42 8.07
N ASP A 114 3.70 27.04 7.02
CA ASP A 114 3.99 26.67 5.63
C ASP A 114 5.04 27.56 4.92
N SER A 115 5.70 28.46 5.66
CA SER A 115 6.82 29.23 5.12
C SER A 115 8.11 28.42 5.23
N ILE A 116 8.38 27.59 4.23
CA ILE A 116 9.60 26.77 4.12
C ILE A 116 10.87 27.66 4.15
N LEU A 117 10.72 28.94 3.77
CA LEU A 117 11.80 29.91 3.69
C LEU A 117 11.62 31.03 4.72
N ASN A 118 12.55 31.13 5.68
CA ASN A 118 12.69 32.33 6.52
C ASN A 118 13.52 33.38 5.74
N PRO A 119 12.92 34.49 5.27
CA PRO A 119 13.59 35.41 4.36
C PRO A 119 14.71 36.22 5.04
N PHE A 120 14.62 36.50 6.34
CA PHE A 120 15.68 37.16 7.13
C PHE A 120 16.93 36.27 7.24
N SER A 121 16.74 34.98 7.52
CA SER A 121 17.84 34.02 7.63
C SER A 121 18.58 33.81 6.31
N VAL A 122 17.87 33.89 5.18
CA VAL A 122 18.46 33.82 3.86
C VAL A 122 19.12 35.15 3.45
N TYR A 123 18.51 36.30 3.78
CA TYR A 123 19.08 37.62 3.50
C TYR A 123 20.44 37.82 4.16
N ARG A 124 20.60 37.38 5.41
CA ARG A 124 21.89 37.41 6.13
C ARG A 124 22.99 36.60 5.44
N LYS A 125 22.63 35.61 4.62
CA LYS A 125 23.57 34.85 3.76
C LYS A 125 23.82 35.52 2.40
N GLY A 126 23.07 36.56 2.06
CA GLY A 126 23.26 37.43 0.90
C GLY A 126 21.98 37.71 0.11
N GLU A 127 21.77 38.97 -0.30
CA GLU A 127 20.58 39.40 -1.05
C GLU A 127 20.39 38.64 -2.37
N ARG A 128 21.48 38.40 -3.12
CA ARG A 128 21.44 37.63 -4.38
C ARG A 128 20.99 36.18 -4.18
N LEU A 129 21.25 35.61 -3.00
CA LEU A 129 20.77 34.27 -2.66
C LEU A 129 19.27 34.29 -2.37
N LEU A 130 18.81 35.28 -1.59
CA LEU A 130 17.38 35.47 -1.31
C LEU A 130 16.56 35.63 -2.60
N ARG A 131 16.96 36.56 -3.48
CA ARG A 131 16.27 36.81 -4.76
C ARG A 131 16.16 35.55 -5.62
N ARG A 132 17.23 34.74 -5.67
CA ARG A 132 17.24 33.48 -6.43
C ARG A 132 16.27 32.44 -5.84
N GLN A 133 16.26 32.27 -4.52
CA GLN A 133 15.37 31.33 -3.86
C GLN A 133 13.91 31.75 -3.99
N LEU A 134 13.61 33.04 -3.80
CA LEU A 134 12.26 33.57 -4.01
C LEU A 134 11.78 33.41 -5.45
N GLY A 135 12.68 33.60 -6.43
CA GLY A 135 12.37 33.42 -7.86
C GLY A 135 12.00 31.98 -8.25
N ALA A 136 12.33 30.99 -7.43
CA ALA A 136 11.95 29.59 -7.64
C ALA A 136 10.57 29.24 -7.03
N LEU A 137 9.97 30.15 -6.25
CA LEU A 137 8.73 29.90 -5.52
C LEU A 137 7.49 30.32 -6.33
N SER A 138 6.37 29.67 -6.06
CA SER A 138 5.08 30.05 -6.64
C SER A 138 4.57 31.35 -6.05
N ARG A 139 3.70 32.06 -6.79
CA ARG A 139 3.07 33.30 -6.33
C ARG A 139 2.34 33.13 -4.99
N TRP A 140 1.62 32.04 -4.83
CA TRP A 140 0.92 31.71 -3.59
C TRP A 140 1.91 31.66 -2.40
N HIS A 141 3.08 31.05 -2.60
CA HIS A 141 4.10 30.94 -1.56
C HIS A 141 4.77 32.28 -1.25
N LEU A 142 4.97 33.15 -2.25
CA LEU A 142 5.45 34.53 -2.03
C LEU A 142 4.48 35.34 -1.16
N VAL A 143 3.17 35.27 -1.46
CA VAL A 143 2.13 35.90 -0.63
C VAL A 143 2.13 35.32 0.78
N ASN A 144 2.31 33.99 0.91
CA ASN A 144 2.38 33.35 2.21
C ASN A 144 3.57 33.87 3.04
N ILE A 145 4.78 33.95 2.47
CA ILE A 145 5.96 34.52 3.13
C ILE A 145 5.68 35.94 3.66
N ILE A 146 5.05 36.79 2.83
CA ILE A 146 4.71 38.17 3.21
C ILE A 146 3.78 38.20 4.42
N ARG A 147 2.76 37.32 4.44
CA ARG A 147 1.79 37.22 5.55
C ARG A 147 2.43 36.66 6.82
N SER A 148 3.14 35.53 6.73
CA SER A 148 3.75 34.86 7.89
C SER A 148 4.75 35.75 8.61
N HIS A 149 5.48 36.59 7.87
CA HIS A 149 6.48 37.51 8.41
C HIS A 149 5.99 38.95 8.56
N ARG A 150 4.71 39.23 8.31
CA ARG A 150 4.09 40.56 8.40
C ARG A 150 4.94 41.66 7.74
N LEU A 151 5.38 41.41 6.51
CA LEU A 151 6.32 42.29 5.80
C LEU A 151 5.67 43.59 5.27
N THR A 152 4.33 43.67 5.28
CA THR A 152 3.55 44.84 4.85
C THR A 152 2.16 44.83 5.49
N ASP A 153 1.53 46.00 5.55
CA ASP A 153 0.12 46.18 5.94
C ASP A 153 -0.85 46.14 4.74
N ALA A 154 -0.35 45.87 3.53
CA ALA A 154 -1.18 45.77 2.34
C ALA A 154 -2.24 44.66 2.46
N ASP A 155 -3.44 44.92 1.93
CA ASP A 155 -4.53 43.96 1.97
C ASP A 155 -4.34 42.78 1.01
N ASP A 156 -5.12 41.73 1.25
CA ASP A 156 -5.05 40.48 0.49
C ASP A 156 -5.40 40.66 -1.00
N ALA A 157 -6.27 41.60 -1.33
CA ALA A 157 -6.66 41.87 -2.70
C ALA A 157 -5.48 42.47 -3.49
N ALA A 158 -4.75 43.40 -2.89
CA ALA A 158 -3.58 44.03 -3.48
C ALA A 158 -2.43 43.02 -3.67
N LEU A 159 -2.14 42.18 -2.67
CA LEU A 159 -1.12 41.14 -2.79
C LEU A 159 -1.46 40.12 -3.89
N ASN A 160 -2.74 39.75 -3.99
CA ASN A 160 -3.24 38.84 -5.04
C ASN A 160 -3.42 39.50 -6.41
N ALA A 161 -3.20 40.81 -6.54
CA ALA A 161 -3.11 41.52 -7.82
C ALA A 161 -1.65 41.76 -8.26
N ALA A 162 -0.69 41.78 -7.32
CA ALA A 162 0.72 42.06 -7.60
C ALA A 162 1.43 40.95 -8.39
N THR A 163 2.34 41.34 -9.29
CA THR A 163 3.15 40.39 -10.06
C THR A 163 4.14 39.64 -9.16
N PRO A 164 4.61 38.43 -9.53
CA PRO A 164 5.62 37.72 -8.76
C PRO A 164 6.90 38.56 -8.55
N ALA A 165 7.34 39.33 -9.55
CA ALA A 165 8.50 40.21 -9.41
C ALA A 165 8.29 41.30 -8.35
N ALA A 166 7.11 41.95 -8.36
CA ALA A 166 6.77 42.97 -7.36
C ALA A 166 6.70 42.39 -5.93
N LEU A 167 6.19 41.16 -5.78
CA LEU A 167 6.17 40.47 -4.49
C LEU A 167 7.59 40.12 -4.00
N ILE A 168 8.48 39.72 -4.91
CA ILE A 168 9.90 39.46 -4.58
C ILE A 168 10.59 40.75 -4.11
N ASP A 169 10.41 41.85 -4.84
CA ASP A 169 11.01 43.14 -4.48
C ASP A 169 10.49 43.63 -3.12
N LEU A 170 9.18 43.51 -2.88
CA LEU A 170 8.57 43.83 -1.58
C LEU A 170 9.22 43.03 -0.44
N ILE A 171 9.37 41.70 -0.61
CA ILE A 171 10.00 40.85 0.42
C ILE A 171 11.44 41.29 0.69
N VAL A 172 12.22 41.55 -0.36
CA VAL A 172 13.64 41.92 -0.24
C VAL A 172 13.77 43.29 0.43
N ASP A 173 12.97 44.27 0.02
CA ASP A 173 13.03 45.64 0.56
C ASP A 173 12.58 45.69 2.02
N ALA A 174 11.52 44.97 2.38
CA ALA A 174 11.04 44.86 3.76
C ALA A 174 12.10 44.23 4.68
N VAL A 175 12.72 43.12 4.26
CA VAL A 175 13.77 42.44 5.03
C VAL A 175 15.00 43.34 5.17
N LYS A 176 15.42 44.00 4.10
CA LYS A 176 16.54 44.94 4.11
C LYS A 176 16.32 46.10 5.06
N ALA A 177 15.12 46.68 5.08
CA ALA A 177 14.78 47.78 5.98
C ALA A 177 14.86 47.36 7.46
N VAL A 178 14.35 46.17 7.80
CA VAL A 178 14.39 45.63 9.16
C VAL A 178 15.81 45.31 9.61
N GLU A 179 16.61 44.63 8.79
CA GLU A 179 18.00 44.27 9.12
C GLU A 179 18.91 45.51 9.23
N ALA A 180 18.67 46.54 8.41
CA ALA A 180 19.36 47.83 8.52
C ALA A 180 19.02 48.59 9.81
N GLY A 181 17.77 48.48 10.29
CA GLY A 181 17.34 49.04 11.57
C GLY A 181 17.92 48.29 12.77
N ALA A 182 17.96 46.96 12.71
CA ALA A 182 18.57 46.11 13.75
C ALA A 182 20.07 46.37 13.90
N SER A 183 20.79 46.61 12.80
CA SER A 183 22.23 46.89 12.80
C SER A 183 22.62 48.27 13.35
N ARG A 184 21.67 49.20 13.51
CA ARG A 184 21.91 50.55 14.07
C ARG A 184 21.64 50.63 15.59
N SER A 185 21.14 49.56 16.20
CA SER A 185 20.77 49.50 17.62
C SER A 185 21.77 48.71 18.48
N LEU A 186 22.96 48.42 17.94
CA LEU A 186 24.13 47.84 18.60
C LEU A 186 25.30 48.83 18.50
#